data_AF-A0A3M2GNK4-F1
#
_entry.id   AF-A0A3M2GNK4-F1
#
_cell.length_a   1.000
_cell.length_b   1.000
_cell.length_c   1.000
_cell.angle_alpha   90.00
_cell.angle_beta   90.00
_cell.angle_gamma   90.00
#
_symmetry.space_group_name_H-M   'P 1'
#
loop_
_entity.id
_entity.type
_entity.pdbx_description
1 polymer ?
#
loop_
_entity_poly.entity_id
_entity_poly.type
_entity_poly.pdbx_seq_one_letter_code
_entity_poly.pdbx_strand_id
1 'polypeptide(L)'
;MIALVFILTMFSGWVWGQSAGTTSFEFLKVQYSARGAAMANNLVAVEGDVNAIFYNPAVLASIEGGQWTINYVNHLLDFQAGQLAYARRLNRWGTVGVGLLYFNYGEFKETNEFGEETGRTFGASEFALAATLSNTLGEGFDYGLNLKFIYSALENYSASGVAVDAGLQYTVPGISNLRFGVSLSNLGFVLDHYTDVKEKLPLYLRVGFSKKLEHLPLLFTASLNDITLKTGDNIDILKRFSVGGEFDISEKVKFRIGYDNNVNQNVKPLEQRSFGGISAGLGILWRKFRLDYAFSSYGDLGSQNRLAVTGSF
;
A
#
# COMPACT_ATOMS: atom_id res chain seq x y z
N MET A 1 -26.32 16.02 -2.12
CA MET A 1 -25.76 16.02 -0.74
C MET A 1 -26.52 15.09 0.21
N ILE A 2 -27.85 15.15 0.31
CA ILE A 2 -28.66 14.29 1.21
C ILE A 2 -28.60 12.79 0.83
N ALA A 3 -28.57 12.46 -0.47
CA ALA A 3 -28.46 11.07 -0.94
C ALA A 3 -27.09 10.41 -0.60
N LEU A 4 -26.01 11.21 -0.54
CA LEU A 4 -24.67 10.71 -0.21
C LEU A 4 -24.55 10.38 1.28
N VAL A 5 -25.17 11.20 2.14
CA VAL A 5 -25.29 10.97 3.57
C VAL A 5 -26.12 9.72 3.86
N PHE A 6 -27.17 9.47 3.07
CA PHE A 6 -28.02 8.28 3.21
C PHE A 6 -27.34 6.97 2.80
N ILE A 7 -26.44 7.00 1.80
CA ILE A 7 -25.66 5.84 1.37
C ILE A 7 -24.53 5.54 2.39
N LEU A 8 -23.91 6.57 2.97
CA LEU A 8 -22.91 6.42 4.04
C LEU A 8 -23.49 5.86 5.35
N THR A 9 -24.74 6.18 5.69
CA THR A 9 -25.38 5.65 6.90
C THR A 9 -25.87 4.20 6.75
N MET A 10 -26.32 3.79 5.56
CA MET A 10 -26.79 2.41 5.32
C MET A 10 -25.66 1.34 5.33
N PHE A 11 -24.39 1.72 5.11
CA PHE A 11 -23.24 0.79 5.17
C PHE A 11 -22.65 0.62 6.59
N SER A 12 -23.10 1.38 7.59
CA SER A 12 -22.55 1.32 8.96
C SER A 12 -22.91 0.04 9.73
N GLY A 13 -23.88 -0.76 9.25
CA GLY A 13 -24.43 -1.90 9.99
C GLY A 13 -23.74 -3.26 9.76
N TRP A 14 -22.80 -3.38 8.83
CA TRP A 14 -22.30 -4.72 8.39
C TRP A 14 -20.78 -4.81 8.18
N VAL A 15 -19.97 -3.97 8.84
CA VAL A 15 -18.51 -4.15 8.81
C VAL A 15 -18.09 -5.11 9.93
N TRP A 16 -17.93 -6.37 9.57
CA TRP A 16 -17.31 -7.40 10.42
C TRP A 16 -15.80 -7.09 10.47
N GLY A 17 -15.36 -6.46 11.56
CA GLY A 17 -13.93 -6.18 11.79
C GLY A 17 -13.12 -7.46 11.91
N GLN A 18 -11.84 -7.40 11.56
CA GLN A 18 -10.92 -8.52 11.64
C GLN A 18 -10.12 -8.48 12.95
N SER A 19 -9.84 -9.64 13.53
CA SER A 19 -8.94 -9.79 14.69
C SER A 19 -7.51 -10.00 14.20
N ALA A 20 -6.53 -9.41 14.88
CA ALA A 20 -5.12 -9.58 14.54
C ALA A 20 -4.71 -11.07 14.55
N GLY A 21 -3.90 -11.49 13.57
CA GLY A 21 -3.37 -12.85 13.48
C GLY A 21 -4.34 -13.92 12.96
N THR A 22 -5.46 -13.52 12.35
CA THR A 22 -6.47 -14.45 11.78
C THR A 22 -6.55 -14.42 10.26
N THR A 23 -5.59 -13.77 9.62
CA THR A 23 -5.52 -13.51 8.18
C THR A 23 -4.26 -14.09 7.56
N SER A 24 -4.38 -14.54 6.31
CA SER A 24 -3.25 -14.99 5.49
C SER A 24 -2.91 -13.96 4.44
N PHE A 25 -1.84 -14.18 3.66
CA PHE A 25 -1.42 -13.30 2.57
C PHE A 25 -1.04 -11.88 3.05
N GLU A 26 -0.36 -11.78 4.20
CA GLU A 26 0.07 -10.49 4.78
C GLU A 26 0.99 -9.67 3.86
N PHE A 27 1.65 -10.30 2.87
CA PHE A 27 2.43 -9.59 1.84
C PHE A 27 1.62 -8.54 1.08
N LEU A 28 0.28 -8.67 1.03
CA LEU A 28 -0.63 -7.70 0.43
C LEU A 28 -0.67 -6.35 1.17
N LYS A 29 -0.23 -6.31 2.43
CA LYS A 29 -0.18 -5.09 3.25
C LYS A 29 1.19 -4.41 3.23
N VAL A 30 2.21 -5.08 2.67
CA VAL A 30 3.56 -4.53 2.55
C VAL A 30 3.54 -3.32 1.62
N GLN A 31 4.26 -2.27 2.00
CA GLN A 31 4.46 -1.12 1.13
C GLN A 31 5.61 -1.40 0.17
N TYR A 32 5.34 -1.53 -1.13
CA TYR A 32 6.37 -1.84 -2.13
C TYR A 32 7.00 -0.58 -2.75
N SER A 33 6.21 0.47 -2.93
CA SER A 33 6.70 1.68 -3.60
C SER A 33 7.70 2.45 -2.76
N ALA A 34 8.85 2.79 -3.34
CA ALA A 34 9.85 3.63 -2.70
C ALA A 34 9.28 5.02 -2.38
N ARG A 35 8.59 5.68 -3.32
CA ARG A 35 7.95 6.99 -3.08
C ARG A 35 6.95 6.92 -1.93
N GLY A 36 6.08 5.90 -1.93
CA GLY A 36 5.10 5.71 -0.87
C GLY A 36 5.73 5.43 0.49
N ALA A 37 6.76 4.57 0.54
CA ALA A 37 7.48 4.26 1.77
C ALA A 37 8.19 5.49 2.36
N ALA A 38 8.83 6.30 1.53
CA ALA A 38 9.49 7.53 1.98
C ALA A 38 8.52 8.55 2.61
N MET A 39 7.23 8.51 2.23
CA MET A 39 6.17 9.32 2.82
C MET A 39 5.37 8.57 3.89
N ALA A 40 5.96 7.53 4.51
CA ALA A 40 5.32 6.71 5.54
C ALA A 40 3.97 6.12 5.10
N ASN A 41 4.00 5.47 3.94
CA ASN A 41 2.86 4.74 3.39
C ASN A 41 1.67 5.66 3.11
N ASN A 42 1.88 6.91 2.65
CA ASN A 42 0.80 7.87 2.36
C ASN A 42 0.60 8.08 0.86
N LEU A 43 -0.12 7.17 0.20
CA LEU A 43 -0.49 7.30 -1.22
C LEU A 43 -2.00 7.40 -1.47
N VAL A 44 -2.83 7.45 -0.41
CA VAL A 44 -4.30 7.29 -0.56
C VAL A 44 -4.94 8.44 -1.33
N ALA A 45 -4.36 9.64 -1.23
CA ALA A 45 -4.93 10.86 -1.79
C ALA A 45 -3.93 11.64 -2.64
N VAL A 46 -2.82 11.01 -3.07
CA VAL A 46 -1.84 11.68 -3.94
C VAL A 46 -2.35 11.71 -5.39
N GLU A 47 -1.70 12.51 -6.21
CA GLU A 47 -2.01 12.64 -7.63
C GLU A 47 -1.02 11.85 -8.50
N GLY A 48 -1.53 11.22 -9.55
CA GLY A 48 -0.78 10.77 -10.73
C GLY A 48 0.36 9.80 -10.44
N ASP A 49 0.09 8.71 -9.72
CA ASP A 49 1.11 7.71 -9.39
C ASP A 49 0.65 6.27 -9.64
N VAL A 50 1.26 5.62 -10.64
CA VAL A 50 1.04 4.20 -10.96
C VAL A 50 1.34 3.25 -9.78
N ASN A 51 2.19 3.67 -8.83
CA ASN A 51 2.46 2.89 -7.62
C ASN A 51 1.21 2.68 -6.76
N ALA A 52 0.21 3.56 -6.88
CA ALA A 52 -1.02 3.50 -6.11
C ALA A 52 -1.97 2.37 -6.55
N ILE A 53 -1.62 1.59 -7.58
CA ILE A 53 -2.46 0.50 -8.09
C ILE A 53 -2.87 -0.47 -6.97
N PHE A 54 -1.96 -0.88 -6.08
CA PHE A 54 -2.26 -1.76 -4.93
C PHE A 54 -2.61 -0.99 -3.64
N TYR A 55 -2.82 0.32 -3.72
CA TYR A 55 -2.98 1.20 -2.56
C TYR A 55 -4.30 1.97 -2.58
N ASN A 56 -4.52 2.80 -3.61
CA ASN A 56 -5.82 3.39 -3.95
C ASN A 56 -5.95 3.45 -5.48
N PRO A 57 -6.73 2.55 -6.12
CA PRO A 57 -6.85 2.52 -7.57
C PRO A 57 -7.48 3.79 -8.18
N ALA A 58 -8.19 4.62 -7.40
CA ALA A 58 -8.72 5.90 -7.90
C ALA A 58 -7.62 6.89 -8.30
N VAL A 59 -6.45 6.82 -7.66
CA VAL A 59 -5.31 7.70 -7.97
C VAL A 59 -4.88 7.56 -9.44
N LEU A 60 -5.07 6.39 -10.05
CA LEU A 60 -4.73 6.15 -11.45
C LEU A 60 -5.59 6.97 -12.43
N ALA A 61 -6.78 7.43 -12.03
CA ALA A 61 -7.64 8.25 -12.89
C ALA A 61 -6.97 9.59 -13.27
N SER A 62 -6.09 10.09 -12.38
CA SER A 62 -5.30 11.31 -12.57
C SER A 62 -3.99 11.11 -13.35
N ILE A 63 -3.69 9.89 -13.83
CA ILE A 63 -2.52 9.66 -14.69
C ILE A 63 -2.78 10.27 -16.08
N GLU A 64 -1.88 11.15 -16.50
CA GLU A 64 -1.83 11.67 -17.86
C GLU A 64 -0.96 10.76 -18.74
N GLY A 65 -1.49 10.31 -19.88
CA GLY A 65 -0.76 9.44 -20.80
C GLY A 65 -0.55 8.03 -20.26
N GLY A 66 0.70 7.55 -20.28
CA GLY A 66 1.09 6.23 -19.75
C GLY A 66 2.18 6.33 -18.69
N GLN A 67 2.11 5.46 -17.68
CA GLN A 67 3.14 5.29 -16.65
C GLN A 67 3.45 3.82 -16.41
N TRP A 68 4.69 3.55 -16.02
CA TRP A 68 5.10 2.25 -15.51
C TRP A 68 6.08 2.41 -14.36
N THR A 69 6.18 1.41 -13.50
CA THR A 69 7.13 1.39 -12.40
C THR A 69 7.63 -0.01 -12.13
N ILE A 70 8.89 -0.07 -11.67
CA ILE A 70 9.53 -1.26 -11.13
C ILE A 70 10.05 -0.85 -9.76
N ASN A 71 9.63 -1.56 -8.72
CA ASN A 71 10.12 -1.37 -7.36
C ASN A 71 10.78 -2.65 -6.86
N TYR A 72 11.89 -2.48 -6.16
CA TYR A 72 12.58 -3.52 -5.41
C TYR A 72 12.58 -3.14 -3.93
N VAL A 73 12.31 -4.12 -3.07
CA VAL A 73 12.30 -3.99 -1.62
C VAL A 73 13.33 -4.97 -1.07
N ASN A 74 14.36 -4.44 -0.43
CA ASN A 74 15.16 -5.21 0.51
C ASN A 74 14.44 -5.17 1.87
N HIS A 75 13.75 -6.25 2.19
CA HIS A 75 12.90 -6.36 3.36
C HIS A 75 13.72 -6.85 4.57
N LEU A 76 13.11 -6.85 5.75
CA LEU A 76 13.70 -7.43 6.96
C LEU A 76 13.95 -8.94 6.75
N LEU A 77 14.93 -9.48 7.47
CA LEU A 77 15.32 -10.89 7.45
C LEU A 77 15.78 -11.40 6.07
N ASP A 78 16.41 -10.52 5.29
CA ASP A 78 16.88 -10.79 3.93
C ASP A 78 15.80 -11.24 2.93
N PHE A 79 14.53 -11.01 3.27
CA PHE A 79 13.40 -11.23 2.37
C PHE A 79 13.45 -10.22 1.21
N GLN A 80 13.00 -10.66 0.04
CA GLN A 80 13.04 -9.85 -1.17
C GLN A 80 11.63 -9.66 -1.71
N ALA A 81 11.26 -8.43 -2.03
CA ALA A 81 9.95 -8.15 -2.58
C ALA A 81 10.03 -7.17 -3.75
N GLY A 82 9.01 -7.18 -4.60
CA GLY A 82 8.98 -6.30 -5.76
C GLY A 82 7.56 -5.98 -6.23
N GLN A 83 7.46 -4.85 -6.92
CA GLN A 83 6.24 -4.42 -7.59
C GLN A 83 6.56 -4.04 -9.03
N LEU A 84 5.79 -4.59 -9.97
CA LEU A 84 5.69 -4.07 -11.33
C LEU A 84 4.30 -3.48 -11.50
N ALA A 85 4.20 -2.31 -12.11
CA ALA A 85 2.90 -1.77 -12.48
C ALA A 85 2.99 -0.95 -13.77
N TYR A 86 1.91 -0.99 -14.54
CA TYR A 86 1.71 -0.22 -15.75
C TYR A 86 0.28 0.33 -15.74
N ALA A 87 0.12 1.60 -16.11
CA ALA A 87 -1.17 2.21 -16.29
C ALA A 87 -1.16 3.14 -17.50
N ARG A 88 -2.29 3.20 -18.21
CA ARG A 88 -2.45 4.10 -19.35
C ARG A 88 -3.87 4.63 -19.43
N ARG A 89 -3.98 5.92 -19.68
CA ARG A 89 -5.25 6.57 -19.98
C ARG A 89 -5.68 6.26 -21.41
N LEU A 90 -6.88 5.70 -21.53
CA LEU A 90 -7.57 5.40 -22.78
C LEU A 90 -8.80 6.30 -22.88
N ASN A 91 -8.90 7.07 -23.97
CA ASN A 91 -9.89 8.15 -24.13
C ASN A 91 -11.34 7.78 -23.75
N ARG A 92 -11.79 6.56 -24.04
CA ARG A 92 -13.17 6.12 -23.76
C ARG A 92 -13.34 5.34 -22.46
N TRP A 93 -12.28 4.72 -21.93
CA TRP A 93 -12.39 3.76 -20.83
C TRP A 93 -11.83 4.31 -19.50
N GLY A 94 -11.28 5.52 -19.51
CA GLY A 94 -10.54 6.04 -18.36
C GLY A 94 -9.12 5.48 -18.35
N THR A 95 -8.54 5.29 -17.17
CA THR A 95 -7.23 4.68 -17.02
C THR A 95 -7.38 3.18 -16.77
N VAL A 96 -6.70 2.38 -17.58
CA VAL A 96 -6.55 0.94 -17.34
C VAL A 96 -5.16 0.66 -16.80
N GLY A 97 -5.03 -0.34 -15.94
CA GLY A 97 -3.75 -0.72 -15.38
C GLY A 97 -3.61 -2.22 -15.15
N VAL A 98 -2.36 -2.66 -15.08
CA VAL A 98 -1.99 -4.01 -14.64
C VAL A 98 -0.85 -3.90 -13.64
N GLY A 99 -0.85 -4.79 -12.65
CA GLY A 99 0.17 -4.81 -11.60
C GLY A 99 0.52 -6.23 -11.17
N LEU A 100 1.75 -6.39 -10.71
CA LEU A 100 2.26 -7.60 -10.08
C LEU A 100 2.94 -7.19 -8.76
N LEU A 101 2.58 -7.86 -7.67
CA LEU A 101 3.38 -7.94 -6.45
C LEU A 101 4.05 -9.29 -6.39
N TYR A 102 5.28 -9.34 -5.93
CA TYR A 102 6.01 -10.56 -5.63
C TYR A 102 6.71 -10.42 -4.29
N PHE A 103 6.65 -11.45 -3.47
CA PHE A 103 7.33 -11.52 -2.18
C PHE A 103 8.01 -12.88 -2.04
N ASN A 104 9.29 -12.87 -1.71
CA ASN A 104 10.12 -14.05 -1.52
C ASN A 104 10.68 -14.03 -0.10
N TYR A 105 10.35 -15.07 0.65
CA TYR A 105 10.78 -15.24 2.04
C TYR A 105 12.17 -15.88 2.17
N GLY A 106 12.82 -16.20 1.05
CA GLY A 106 14.09 -16.89 1.05
C GLY A 106 13.95 -18.37 1.40
N GLU A 107 15.04 -18.95 1.88
CA GLU A 107 15.10 -20.35 2.32
C GLU A 107 15.22 -20.42 3.84
N PHE A 108 14.43 -21.29 4.44
CA PHE A 108 14.44 -21.63 5.85
C PHE A 108 15.06 -23.00 6.05
N LYS A 109 15.77 -23.16 7.15
CA LYS A 109 16.26 -24.47 7.59
C LYS A 109 15.10 -25.26 8.19
N GLU A 110 14.97 -26.51 7.78
CA GLU A 110 13.97 -27.40 8.36
C GLU A 110 14.48 -27.99 9.68
N THR A 111 13.60 -27.98 10.70
CA THR A 111 13.84 -28.63 11.99
C THR A 111 12.78 -29.69 12.27
N ASN A 112 13.17 -30.81 12.89
CA ASN A 112 12.23 -31.81 13.36
C ASN A 112 11.46 -31.33 14.61
N GLU A 113 10.55 -32.15 15.13
CA GLU A 113 9.73 -31.85 16.32
C GLU A 113 10.55 -31.66 17.60
N PHE A 114 11.82 -32.07 17.61
CA PHE A 114 12.77 -31.88 18.72
C PHE A 114 13.63 -30.62 18.55
N GLY A 115 13.43 -29.87 17.45
CA GLY A 115 14.19 -28.65 17.14
C GLY A 115 15.56 -28.90 16.51
N GLU A 116 15.86 -30.14 16.09
CA GLU A 116 17.12 -30.49 15.43
C GLU A 116 17.04 -30.23 13.92
N GLU A 117 18.08 -29.60 13.35
CA GLU A 117 18.14 -29.34 11.91
C GLU A 117 18.20 -30.66 11.12
N THR A 118 17.31 -30.83 10.14
CA THR A 118 17.22 -32.05 9.32
C THR A 118 18.26 -32.09 8.19
N GLY A 119 18.94 -30.96 7.95
CA GLY A 119 19.85 -30.76 6.81
C GLY A 119 19.16 -30.38 5.50
N ARG A 120 17.83 -30.24 5.47
CA ARG A 120 17.05 -29.74 4.32
C ARG A 120 16.68 -28.27 4.49
N THR A 121 16.38 -27.61 3.38
CA THR A 121 15.80 -26.26 3.36
C THR A 121 14.45 -26.27 2.65
N PHE A 122 13.59 -25.32 3.02
CA PHE A 122 12.34 -25.06 2.31
C PHE A 122 12.16 -23.56 2.09
N GLY A 123 11.49 -23.18 1.01
CA GLY A 123 11.24 -21.79 0.66
C GLY A 123 9.77 -21.44 0.67
N ALA A 124 9.49 -20.12 0.68
CA ALA A 124 8.14 -19.60 0.48
C ALA A 124 8.15 -18.39 -0.45
N SER A 125 7.16 -18.30 -1.33
CA SER A 125 6.98 -17.16 -2.21
C SER A 125 5.51 -16.91 -2.51
N GLU A 126 5.18 -15.64 -2.72
CA GLU A 126 3.83 -15.18 -2.95
C GLU A 126 3.80 -14.17 -4.09
N PHE A 127 2.69 -14.15 -4.82
CA PHE A 127 2.44 -13.10 -5.79
C PHE A 127 0.97 -12.69 -5.86
N ALA A 128 0.74 -11.45 -6.28
CA ALA A 128 -0.60 -10.96 -6.60
C ALA A 128 -0.59 -10.25 -7.93
N LEU A 129 -1.50 -10.64 -8.82
CA LEU A 129 -1.77 -9.98 -10.08
C LEU A 129 -3.01 -9.09 -9.93
N ALA A 130 -2.95 -7.87 -10.45
CA ALA A 130 -4.09 -6.95 -10.48
C ALA A 130 -4.37 -6.47 -11.90
N ALA A 131 -5.66 -6.38 -12.23
CA ALA A 131 -6.17 -5.61 -13.37
C ALA A 131 -7.02 -4.46 -12.83
N THR A 132 -6.79 -3.26 -13.33
CA THR A 132 -7.36 -2.02 -12.79
C THR A 132 -8.14 -1.26 -13.84
N LEU A 133 -9.27 -0.71 -13.43
CA LEU A 133 -10.02 0.31 -14.15
C LEU A 133 -10.25 1.49 -13.23
N SER A 134 -9.92 2.70 -13.68
CA SER A 134 -10.19 3.93 -12.95
C SER A 134 -10.63 5.05 -13.87
N ASN A 135 -11.48 5.94 -13.36
CA ASN A 135 -12.04 7.02 -14.15
C ASN A 135 -12.52 8.18 -13.27
N THR A 136 -12.86 9.28 -13.91
CA THR A 136 -13.41 10.48 -13.27
C THR A 136 -14.93 10.47 -13.40
N LEU A 137 -15.65 10.62 -12.28
CA LEU A 137 -17.13 10.71 -12.22
C LEU A 137 -17.64 12.13 -12.50
N GLY A 138 -16.77 13.13 -12.41
CA GLY A 138 -17.12 14.55 -12.50
C GLY A 138 -17.07 15.24 -11.13
N GLU A 139 -17.17 16.58 -11.12
CA GLU A 139 -17.18 17.41 -9.90
C GLU A 139 -16.00 17.19 -8.94
N GLY A 140 -14.85 16.73 -9.47
CA GLY A 140 -13.66 16.44 -8.68
C GLY A 140 -13.58 15.01 -8.11
N PHE A 141 -14.56 14.14 -8.39
CA PHE A 141 -14.52 12.73 -7.96
C PHE A 141 -13.85 11.81 -8.97
N ASP A 142 -12.89 11.04 -8.48
CA ASP A 142 -12.25 9.94 -9.18
C ASP A 142 -12.56 8.63 -8.45
N TYR A 143 -12.68 7.53 -9.21
CA TYR A 143 -12.88 6.18 -8.67
C TYR A 143 -11.95 5.18 -9.35
N GLY A 144 -11.72 4.06 -8.67
CA GLY A 144 -10.99 2.94 -9.25
C GLY A 144 -11.39 1.61 -8.64
N LEU A 145 -11.23 0.56 -9.44
CA LEU A 145 -11.49 -0.82 -9.06
C LEU A 145 -10.33 -1.70 -9.52
N ASN A 146 -9.94 -2.65 -8.66
CA ASN A 146 -9.04 -3.74 -9.05
C ASN A 146 -9.76 -5.08 -8.96
N LEU A 147 -9.46 -5.97 -9.89
CA LEU A 147 -9.63 -7.40 -9.71
C LEU A 147 -8.26 -8.03 -9.48
N LYS A 148 -8.12 -8.86 -8.45
CA LYS A 148 -6.87 -9.48 -8.06
C LYS A 148 -6.96 -11.00 -7.99
N PHE A 149 -5.91 -11.64 -8.50
CA PHE A 149 -5.60 -13.03 -8.23
C PHE A 149 -4.36 -13.09 -7.34
N ILE A 150 -4.42 -13.93 -6.31
CA ILE A 150 -3.42 -14.03 -5.25
C ILE A 150 -3.00 -15.48 -5.18
N TYR A 151 -1.69 -15.73 -5.09
CA TYR A 151 -1.13 -17.06 -4.97
C TYR A 151 0.02 -17.05 -3.97
N SER A 152 0.11 -18.12 -3.19
CA SER A 152 1.06 -18.29 -2.11
C SER A 152 1.53 -19.74 -2.12
N ALA A 153 2.85 -19.95 -2.13
CA ALA A 153 3.46 -21.26 -2.08
C ALA A 153 4.43 -21.33 -0.91
N LEU A 154 4.32 -22.40 -0.13
CA LEU A 154 5.13 -22.70 1.04
C LEU A 154 5.52 -24.17 0.98
N GLU A 155 6.78 -24.43 0.64
CA GLU A 155 7.28 -25.79 0.40
C GLU A 155 6.38 -26.59 -0.58
N ASN A 156 5.67 -27.62 -0.09
CA ASN A 156 4.79 -28.48 -0.87
C ASN A 156 3.32 -28.04 -0.79
N TYR A 157 3.02 -26.99 -0.04
CA TYR A 157 1.67 -26.47 0.12
C TYR A 157 1.48 -25.20 -0.70
N SER A 158 0.23 -24.95 -1.10
CA SER A 158 -0.14 -23.72 -1.80
C SER A 158 -1.51 -23.24 -1.36
N ALA A 159 -1.71 -21.93 -1.49
CA ALA A 159 -2.99 -21.29 -1.28
C ALA A 159 -3.22 -20.26 -2.39
N SER A 160 -4.48 -20.08 -2.77
CA SER A 160 -4.85 -19.12 -3.81
C SER A 160 -6.08 -18.33 -3.38
N GLY A 161 -6.26 -17.13 -3.92
CA GLY A 161 -7.37 -16.27 -3.54
C GLY A 161 -7.72 -15.26 -4.62
N VAL A 162 -8.93 -14.73 -4.52
CA VAL A 162 -9.42 -13.65 -5.39
C VAL A 162 -9.91 -12.50 -4.54
N ALA A 163 -9.63 -11.28 -4.97
CA ALA A 163 -10.04 -10.08 -4.26
C ALA A 163 -10.40 -8.94 -5.21
N VAL A 164 -11.19 -8.02 -4.67
CA VAL A 164 -11.46 -6.72 -5.27
C VAL A 164 -10.89 -5.63 -4.37
N ASP A 165 -10.31 -4.61 -4.99
CA ASP A 165 -10.03 -3.34 -4.33
C ASP A 165 -10.94 -2.27 -4.91
N ALA A 166 -11.34 -1.32 -4.08
CA ALA A 166 -12.11 -0.15 -4.50
C ALA A 166 -11.48 1.13 -3.92
N GLY A 167 -11.51 2.18 -4.72
CA GLY A 167 -10.92 3.46 -4.41
C GLY A 167 -11.82 4.61 -4.78
N LEU A 168 -11.82 5.66 -3.97
CA LEU A 168 -12.40 6.95 -4.27
C LEU A 168 -11.40 8.05 -3.92
N GLN A 169 -11.39 9.11 -4.72
CA GLN A 169 -10.62 10.32 -4.45
C GLN A 169 -11.48 11.54 -4.80
N TYR A 170 -11.44 12.56 -3.97
CA TYR A 170 -12.16 13.80 -4.16
C TYR A 170 -11.20 14.98 -4.15
N THR A 171 -11.11 15.68 -5.27
CA THR A 171 -10.35 16.91 -5.44
C THR A 171 -11.28 18.09 -5.17
N VAL A 172 -11.00 18.86 -4.13
CA VAL A 172 -11.89 19.92 -3.66
C VAL A 172 -11.91 21.09 -4.64
N PRO A 173 -13.06 21.39 -5.30
CA PRO A 173 -13.16 22.55 -6.18
C PRO A 173 -12.95 23.84 -5.38
N GLY A 174 -12.19 24.78 -5.95
CA GLY A 174 -11.94 26.09 -5.33
C GLY A 174 -10.85 26.11 -4.25
N ILE A 175 -10.32 24.96 -3.83
CA ILE A 175 -9.14 24.88 -2.96
C ILE A 175 -8.02 24.18 -3.71
N SER A 176 -7.00 24.95 -4.12
CA SER A 176 -5.90 24.45 -4.96
C SER A 176 -5.26 23.19 -4.39
N ASN A 177 -5.21 22.10 -5.15
CA ASN A 177 -4.49 20.87 -4.80
C ASN A 177 -4.85 20.22 -3.44
N LEU A 178 -6.07 20.41 -2.93
CA LEU A 178 -6.57 19.66 -1.77
C LEU A 178 -7.33 18.42 -2.26
N ARG A 179 -6.91 17.24 -1.81
CA ARG A 179 -7.52 15.96 -2.18
C ARG A 179 -7.81 15.13 -0.95
N PHE A 180 -8.96 14.47 -0.93
CA PHE A 180 -9.31 13.42 0.02
C PHE A 180 -9.33 12.08 -0.68
N GLY A 181 -8.97 11.00 0.00
CA GLY A 181 -8.93 9.66 -0.57
C GLY A 181 -9.41 8.62 0.43
N VAL A 182 -10.13 7.64 -0.09
CA VAL A 182 -10.56 6.44 0.64
C VAL A 182 -10.28 5.24 -0.23
N SER A 183 -9.73 4.17 0.35
CA SER A 183 -9.59 2.90 -0.35
C SER A 183 -9.89 1.71 0.55
N LEU A 184 -10.54 0.71 -0.03
CA LEU A 184 -10.78 -0.59 0.56
C LEU A 184 -10.04 -1.62 -0.28
N SER A 185 -9.09 -2.34 0.32
CA SER A 185 -8.30 -3.36 -0.35
C SER A 185 -8.59 -4.75 0.19
N ASN A 186 -8.40 -5.76 -0.66
CA ASN A 186 -8.45 -7.18 -0.35
C ASN A 186 -9.83 -7.70 0.07
N LEU A 187 -10.91 -7.12 -0.46
CA LEU A 187 -12.25 -7.67 -0.23
C LEU A 187 -12.45 -8.90 -1.12
N GLY A 188 -12.48 -10.08 -0.53
CA GLY A 188 -12.57 -11.32 -1.30
C GLY A 188 -12.51 -12.57 -0.44
N PHE A 189 -12.10 -13.68 -1.05
CA PHE A 189 -12.06 -14.99 -0.42
C PHE A 189 -10.88 -15.83 -0.93
N VAL A 190 -10.46 -16.76 -0.09
CA VAL A 190 -9.47 -17.79 -0.41
C VAL A 190 -10.18 -18.90 -1.19
N LEU A 191 -9.58 -19.32 -2.30
CA LEU A 191 -10.07 -20.38 -3.17
C LEU A 191 -9.50 -21.73 -2.73
N ASP A 192 -8.17 -21.80 -2.62
CA ASP A 192 -7.42 -22.96 -2.17
C ASP A 192 -6.71 -22.62 -0.86
N HIS A 193 -6.78 -23.53 0.10
CA HIS A 193 -6.20 -23.35 1.43
C HIS A 193 -4.96 -24.21 1.61
N TYR A 194 -4.03 -23.72 2.43
CA TYR A 194 -2.84 -24.47 2.84
C TYR A 194 -3.17 -25.77 3.57
N THR A 195 -4.24 -25.73 4.37
CA THR A 195 -4.74 -26.83 5.20
C THR A 195 -6.27 -26.76 5.21
N ASP A 196 -6.93 -27.61 6.01
CA ASP A 196 -8.40 -27.57 6.18
C ASP A 196 -8.90 -26.31 6.92
N VAL A 197 -8.00 -25.45 7.41
CA VAL A 197 -8.35 -24.21 8.11
C VAL A 197 -8.73 -23.12 7.11
N LYS A 198 -9.93 -22.55 7.31
CA LYS A 198 -10.43 -21.44 6.50
C LYS A 198 -9.84 -20.10 6.93
N GLU A 199 -8.81 -19.71 6.22
CA GLU A 199 -8.15 -18.41 6.36
C GLU A 199 -8.90 -17.30 5.61
N LYS A 200 -8.71 -16.05 6.04
CA LYS A 200 -9.32 -14.86 5.41
C LYS A 200 -8.26 -13.97 4.77
N LEU A 201 -8.66 -13.27 3.71
CA LEU A 201 -7.84 -12.21 3.14
C LEU A 201 -7.77 -10.99 4.09
N PRO A 202 -6.64 -10.27 4.09
CA PRO A 202 -6.40 -9.19 5.03
C PRO A 202 -7.08 -7.90 4.53
N LEU A 203 -8.34 -7.69 4.93
CA LEU A 203 -9.13 -6.55 4.51
C LEU A 203 -8.49 -5.28 5.06
N TYR A 204 -8.28 -4.27 4.20
CA TYR A 204 -7.54 -3.09 4.58
C TYR A 204 -8.26 -1.81 4.14
N LEU A 205 -8.69 -0.99 5.10
CA LEU A 205 -9.34 0.30 4.84
C LEU A 205 -8.39 1.46 5.13
N ARG A 206 -8.27 2.39 4.17
CA ARG A 206 -7.48 3.61 4.28
C ARG A 206 -8.34 4.82 4.05
N VAL A 207 -8.09 5.87 4.83
CA VAL A 207 -8.69 7.19 4.64
C VAL A 207 -7.60 8.22 4.83
N GLY A 208 -7.53 9.24 3.98
CA GLY A 208 -6.55 10.30 4.15
C GLY A 208 -6.75 11.47 3.22
N PHE A 209 -5.81 12.40 3.27
CA PHE A 209 -5.82 13.58 2.43
C PHE A 209 -4.40 13.96 1.99
N SER A 210 -4.33 14.79 0.96
CA SER A 210 -3.12 15.46 0.53
C SER A 210 -3.40 16.93 0.21
N LYS A 211 -2.39 17.77 0.41
CA LYS A 211 -2.43 19.18 0.06
C LYS A 211 -1.06 19.61 -0.43
N LYS A 212 -0.98 20.10 -1.67
CA LYS A 212 0.19 20.88 -2.11
C LYS A 212 0.06 22.30 -1.58
N LEU A 213 1.01 22.74 -0.76
CA LEU A 213 1.01 24.08 -0.19
C LEU A 213 1.39 25.11 -1.28
N GLU A 214 0.76 26.29 -1.26
CA GLU A 214 0.92 27.29 -2.33
C GLU A 214 2.22 28.08 -2.22
N HIS A 215 2.71 28.31 -0.99
CA HIS A 215 3.92 29.11 -0.72
C HIS A 215 5.13 28.28 -0.27
N LEU A 216 4.96 26.97 -0.17
CA LEU A 216 6.03 26.03 0.15
C LEU A 216 5.95 24.91 -0.89
N PRO A 217 7.07 24.52 -1.54
CA PRO A 217 7.08 23.45 -2.52
C PRO A 217 6.95 22.07 -1.83
N LEU A 218 5.92 21.90 -1.01
CA LEU A 218 5.64 20.76 -0.16
C LEU A 218 4.26 20.21 -0.49
N LEU A 219 4.24 18.93 -0.88
CA LEU A 219 3.05 18.11 -0.80
C LEU A 219 2.98 17.50 0.60
N PHE A 220 2.00 17.92 1.40
CA PHE A 220 1.68 17.32 2.69
C PHE A 220 0.65 16.20 2.53
N THR A 221 0.82 15.12 3.27
CA THR A 221 -0.07 13.96 3.26
C THR A 221 -0.30 13.46 4.68
N ALA A 222 -1.51 12.99 4.96
CA ALA A 222 -1.83 12.28 6.19
C ALA A 222 -2.92 11.24 5.93
N SER A 223 -2.85 10.11 6.63
CA SER A 223 -3.85 9.05 6.53
C SER A 223 -4.04 8.29 7.83
N LEU A 224 -5.20 7.66 7.95
CA LEU A 224 -5.49 6.58 8.87
C LEU A 224 -5.48 5.28 8.07
N ASN A 225 -4.68 4.33 8.53
CA ASN A 225 -4.44 3.06 7.85
C ASN A 225 -5.04 1.89 8.63
N ASP A 226 -5.55 0.90 7.90
CA ASP A 226 -6.02 -0.38 8.45
C ASP A 226 -7.15 -0.19 9.50
N ILE A 227 -8.17 0.61 9.17
CA ILE A 227 -9.29 0.94 10.08
C ILE A 227 -10.20 -0.29 10.33
N THR A 228 -9.96 -1.40 9.63
CA THR A 228 -10.73 -2.65 9.66
C THR A 228 -10.38 -3.59 10.81
N LEU A 229 -9.22 -3.43 11.45
CA LEU A 229 -8.86 -4.24 12.62
C LEU A 229 -9.62 -3.76 13.86
N LYS A 230 -10.29 -4.68 14.54
CA LYS A 230 -10.87 -4.44 15.86
C LYS A 230 -9.85 -4.86 16.91
N THR A 231 -9.14 -3.88 17.47
CA THR A 231 -8.48 -4.04 18.76
C THR A 231 -9.50 -3.72 19.86
N GLY A 232 -9.41 -4.35 21.03
CA GLY A 232 -10.40 -4.25 22.12
C GLY A 232 -10.75 -2.81 22.59
N ASP A 233 -9.99 -1.79 22.19
CA ASP A 233 -10.24 -0.38 22.45
C ASP A 233 -10.56 0.40 21.15
N ASN A 234 -11.69 1.11 21.13
CA ASN A 234 -12.10 1.96 19.99
C ASN A 234 -11.12 3.11 19.68
N ILE A 235 -10.24 3.48 20.63
CA ILE A 235 -9.23 4.54 20.48
C ILE A 235 -8.04 4.05 19.63
N ASP A 236 -7.92 2.74 19.41
CA ASP A 236 -6.77 2.16 18.70
C ASP A 236 -6.69 2.57 17.22
N ILE A 237 -7.84 2.82 16.59
CA ILE A 237 -7.92 3.32 15.21
C ILE A 237 -7.22 4.67 15.06
N LEU A 238 -7.36 5.58 16.04
CA LEU A 238 -6.74 6.90 16.00
C LEU A 238 -5.21 6.84 16.12
N LYS A 239 -4.67 5.74 16.61
CA LYS A 239 -3.24 5.51 16.68
C LYS A 239 -2.66 5.04 15.35
N ARG A 240 -3.48 4.59 14.39
CA ARG A 240 -3.00 4.06 13.10
C ARG A 240 -2.83 5.16 12.05
N PHE A 241 -2.33 6.31 12.50
CA PHE A 241 -2.08 7.45 11.63
C PHE A 241 -0.68 7.37 11.02
N SER A 242 -0.57 7.90 9.81
CA SER A 242 0.72 8.25 9.22
C SER A 242 0.67 9.65 8.64
N VAL A 243 1.82 10.31 8.61
CA VAL A 243 2.02 11.63 8.03
C VAL A 243 3.25 11.61 7.13
N GLY A 244 3.21 12.35 6.03
CA GLY A 244 4.28 12.38 5.04
C GLY A 244 4.38 13.73 4.34
N GLY A 245 5.59 14.07 3.91
CA GLY A 245 5.89 15.26 3.13
C GLY A 245 6.77 14.92 1.93
N GLU A 246 6.48 15.52 0.78
CA GLU A 246 7.34 15.53 -0.41
C GLU A 246 7.70 16.97 -0.76
N PHE A 247 8.98 17.30 -0.63
CA PHE A 247 9.56 18.61 -0.94
C PHE A 247 10.16 18.60 -2.34
N ASP A 248 9.76 19.55 -3.19
CA ASP A 248 10.43 19.84 -4.46
C ASP A 248 11.66 20.70 -4.16
N ILE A 249 12.82 20.08 -3.98
CA ILE A 249 14.10 20.77 -3.72
C ILE A 249 14.58 21.51 -4.98
N SER A 250 14.34 20.92 -6.14
CA SER A 250 14.50 21.52 -7.46
C SER A 250 13.55 20.85 -8.45
N GLU A 251 13.53 21.29 -9.70
CA GLU A 251 12.77 20.63 -10.77
C GLU A 251 13.17 19.16 -10.98
N LYS A 252 14.37 18.76 -10.55
CA LYS A 252 14.93 17.42 -10.74
C LYS A 252 15.05 16.60 -9.47
N VAL A 253 14.91 17.19 -8.29
CA VAL A 253 15.18 16.52 -7.01
C VAL A 253 14.03 16.72 -6.06
N LYS A 254 13.51 15.61 -5.55
CA LYS A 254 12.49 15.54 -4.51
C LYS A 254 13.09 14.93 -3.26
N PHE A 255 12.82 15.53 -2.11
CA PHE A 255 13.10 14.93 -0.81
C PHE A 255 11.80 14.56 -0.12
N ARG A 256 11.77 13.41 0.55
CA ARG A 256 10.59 12.88 1.20
C ARG A 256 10.92 12.47 2.62
N ILE A 257 9.96 12.70 3.51
CA ILE A 257 10.02 12.28 4.90
C ILE A 257 8.62 11.85 5.34
N GLY A 258 8.56 10.89 6.26
CA GLY A 258 7.30 10.47 6.84
C GLY A 258 7.46 9.80 8.20
N TYR A 259 6.35 9.71 8.91
CA TYR A 259 6.21 8.98 10.15
C TYR A 259 4.93 8.13 10.14
N ASP A 260 5.08 6.84 10.39
CA ASP A 260 3.98 5.88 10.55
C ASP A 260 3.89 5.42 12.01
N ASN A 261 2.85 5.85 12.73
CA ASN A 261 2.68 5.51 14.13
C ASN A 261 2.24 4.05 14.33
N ASN A 262 1.58 3.43 13.34
CA ASN A 262 1.23 2.01 13.39
C ASN A 262 2.50 1.15 13.36
N VAL A 263 3.48 1.48 12.52
CA VAL A 263 4.78 0.79 12.55
C VAL A 263 5.44 0.97 13.90
N ASN A 264 5.52 2.20 14.43
CA ASN A 264 6.13 2.46 15.73
C ASN A 264 5.48 1.62 16.85
N GLN A 265 4.16 1.43 16.84
CA GLN A 265 3.47 0.65 17.86
C GLN A 265 3.72 -0.85 17.76
N ASN A 266 3.81 -1.39 16.55
CA ASN A 266 4.05 -2.81 16.32
C ASN A 266 5.51 -3.23 16.59
N VAL A 267 6.45 -2.28 16.62
CA VAL A 267 7.88 -2.55 16.80
C VAL A 267 8.45 -2.06 18.13
N LYS A 268 7.61 -1.60 19.07
CA LYS A 268 8.05 -1.22 20.42
C LYS A 268 8.33 -2.47 21.25
N PRO A 269 9.57 -2.73 21.68
CA PRO A 269 9.80 -3.58 22.84
C PRO A 269 9.19 -2.91 24.07
N LEU A 270 8.78 -3.70 25.05
CA LEU A 270 8.08 -3.26 26.26
C LEU A 270 8.82 -2.18 27.09
N GLU A 271 10.10 -1.87 26.81
CA GLU A 271 10.92 -1.03 27.69
C GLU A 271 11.81 0.04 27.03
N GLN A 272 11.81 0.24 25.69
CA GLN A 272 12.69 1.25 25.05
C GLN A 272 12.02 2.15 24.02
N ARG A 273 12.54 3.39 23.90
CA ARG A 273 12.16 4.35 22.86
C ARG A 273 12.69 3.87 21.51
N SER A 274 11.81 3.29 20.70
CA SER A 274 12.09 2.94 19.32
C SER A 274 11.86 4.14 18.38
N PHE A 275 12.77 4.34 17.41
CA PHE A 275 12.58 5.25 16.27
C PHE A 275 11.83 4.56 15.10
N GLY A 276 11.01 3.55 15.42
CA GLY A 276 10.18 2.85 14.45
C GLY A 276 9.19 3.78 13.77
N GLY A 277 8.95 3.55 12.48
CA GLY A 277 7.98 4.30 11.68
C GLY A 277 8.51 5.55 10.99
N ILE A 278 9.72 6.01 11.32
CA ILE A 278 10.37 7.11 10.57
C ILE A 278 10.81 6.59 9.21
N SER A 279 10.50 7.33 8.16
CA SER A 279 10.95 7.05 6.79
C SER A 279 11.47 8.31 6.12
N ALA A 280 12.42 8.14 5.22
CA ALA A 280 12.97 9.21 4.39
C ALA A 280 13.31 8.68 2.99
N GLY A 281 13.39 9.57 2.01
CA GLY A 281 13.74 9.17 0.66
C GLY A 281 14.08 10.32 -0.26
N LEU A 282 14.68 9.96 -1.39
CA LEU A 282 15.07 10.88 -2.45
C LEU A 282 14.49 10.42 -3.77
N GLY A 283 14.04 11.37 -4.58
CA GLY A 283 13.55 11.15 -5.94
C GLY A 283 14.32 12.01 -6.92
N ILE A 284 14.92 11.41 -7.94
CA ILE A 284 15.63 12.13 -9.00
C ILE A 284 14.83 11.99 -10.29
N LEU A 285 14.40 13.13 -10.85
CA LEU A 285 13.69 13.21 -12.11
C LEU A 285 14.71 13.46 -13.24
N TRP A 286 14.71 12.58 -14.22
CA TRP A 286 15.53 12.67 -15.41
C TRP A 286 14.68 12.41 -16.66
N ARG A 287 14.34 13.49 -17.37
CA ARG A 287 13.44 13.47 -18.53
C ARG A 287 12.09 12.82 -18.16
N LYS A 288 11.79 11.68 -18.78
CA LYS A 288 10.57 10.89 -18.61
C LYS A 288 10.70 9.82 -17.51
N PHE A 289 11.81 9.79 -16.78
CA PHE A 289 12.10 8.80 -15.74
C PHE A 289 12.24 9.44 -14.38
N ARG A 290 11.84 8.71 -13.33
CA ARG A 290 12.06 9.05 -11.92
C ARG A 290 12.72 7.86 -11.23
N LEU A 291 13.86 8.12 -10.61
CA LEU A 291 14.56 7.17 -9.74
C LEU A 291 14.23 7.52 -8.30
N ASP A 292 13.64 6.61 -7.54
CA ASP A 292 13.31 6.83 -6.14
C ASP A 292 14.08 5.85 -5.25
N TYR A 293 14.60 6.36 -4.14
CA TYR A 293 15.14 5.56 -3.04
C TYR A 293 14.40 5.91 -1.76
N ALA A 294 14.14 4.90 -0.92
CA ALA A 294 13.54 5.10 0.37
C ALA A 294 14.15 4.18 1.44
N PHE A 295 14.26 4.75 2.63
CA PHE A 295 14.65 4.07 3.85
C PHE A 295 13.49 4.17 4.85
N SER A 296 13.17 3.05 5.50
CA SER A 296 12.16 2.99 6.56
C SER A 296 12.73 2.28 7.79
N SER A 297 12.66 2.94 8.94
CA SER A 297 13.10 2.40 10.23
C SER A 297 12.00 1.56 10.86
N TYR A 298 12.33 0.34 11.27
CA TYR A 298 11.48 -0.55 12.06
C TYR A 298 12.03 -0.71 13.49
N GLY A 299 12.85 0.24 13.95
CA GLY A 299 13.47 0.18 15.27
C GLY A 299 14.43 -0.99 15.39
N ASP A 300 14.31 -1.75 16.47
CA ASP A 300 15.20 -2.88 16.78
C ASP A 300 15.02 -4.07 15.82
N LEU A 301 13.88 -4.14 15.11
CA LEU A 301 13.69 -5.13 14.06
C LEU A 301 14.56 -4.86 12.82
N GLY A 302 15.16 -3.66 12.73
CA GLY A 302 16.05 -3.27 11.65
C GLY A 302 15.44 -2.21 10.74
N SER A 303 15.83 -2.27 9.47
CA SER A 303 15.42 -1.28 8.47
C SER A 303 15.12 -1.92 7.13
N GLN A 304 14.30 -1.23 6.34
CA GLN A 304 13.96 -1.65 4.98
C GLN A 304 14.42 -0.59 3.98
N ASN A 305 14.92 -1.06 2.84
CA ASN A 305 15.40 -0.21 1.76
C ASN A 305 14.61 -0.50 0.50
N ARG A 306 14.24 0.54 -0.23
CA ARG A 306 13.46 0.42 -1.47
C ARG A 306 14.08 1.24 -2.57
N LEU A 307 14.09 0.67 -3.76
CA LEU A 307 14.54 1.30 -4.99
C LEU A 307 13.41 1.22 -6.00
N ALA A 308 13.20 2.30 -6.74
CA ALA A 308 12.20 2.33 -7.80
C ALA A 308 12.70 3.07 -9.03
N VAL A 309 12.24 2.59 -10.19
CA VAL A 309 12.33 3.29 -11.46
C VAL A 309 10.92 3.45 -11.99
N THR A 310 10.50 4.69 -12.23
CA THR A 310 9.18 5.01 -12.79
C THR A 310 9.36 5.76 -14.10
N GLY A 311 8.72 5.28 -15.18
CA GLY A 311 8.69 5.96 -16.48
C GLY A 311 7.31 6.55 -16.77
N SER A 312 7.26 7.68 -17.46
CA SER A 312 6.02 8.33 -17.93
C SER A 312 6.15 8.69 -19.41
N PHE A 313 5.12 8.55 -20.24
CA PHE A 313 5.22 8.83 -21.67
C PHE A 313 3.98 9.44 -22.32
#